data_AF-A0A0C3PVN8-F1
#
_entry.id   AF-A0A0C3PVN8-F1
#
_cell.length_a   1.000
_cell.length_b   1.000
_cell.length_c   1.000
_cell.angle_alpha   90.00
_cell.angle_beta   90.00
_cell.angle_gamma   90.00
#
_symmetry.space_group_name_H-M   'P 1'
#
loop_
_entity.id
_entity.type
_entity.pdbx_description
1 polymer ?
#
loop_
_entity_poly.entity_id
_entity_poly.type
_entity_poly.pdbx_seq_one_letter_code
_entity_poly.pdbx_strand_id
1 'polypeptide(L)'
;MHLDAERLRAQQTDLLAGEPAIRDEMARLEAVGAVCRHVSSRVRSALEQGERTLAELRRKGDPEVDELVCSTSIVHNQLINLVADDNAIEDTMYHLHRALNGGRMDLERFLRTIRVLAEEQFMKRALIEKIQQGIPMEGTLPYS
;
A
#
# COMPACT_ATOMS: atom_id res chain seq x y z
N MET A 1 73.41 -21.74 17.94
CA MET A 1 73.64 -22.17 16.54
C MET A 1 72.48 -23.01 15.98
N HIS A 2 72.18 -24.22 16.49
CA HIS A 2 71.07 -25.04 15.95
C HIS A 2 69.69 -24.41 16.20
N LEU A 3 69.46 -23.88 17.41
CA LEU A 3 68.23 -23.16 17.79
C LEU A 3 67.99 -21.90 16.91
N ASP A 4 69.05 -21.19 16.56
CA ASP A 4 68.96 -19.97 15.74
C ASP A 4 68.62 -20.29 14.29
N ALA A 5 69.13 -21.41 13.76
CA ALA A 5 68.81 -21.89 12.42
C ALA A 5 67.35 -22.37 12.31
N GLU A 6 66.82 -23.02 13.33
CA GLU A 6 65.40 -23.41 13.40
C GLU A 6 64.50 -22.18 13.50
N ARG A 7 64.88 -21.19 14.32
CA ARG A 7 64.15 -19.92 14.43
C ARG A 7 64.10 -19.15 13.11
N LEU A 8 65.21 -19.09 12.37
CA LEU A 8 65.28 -18.45 11.06
C LEU A 8 64.43 -19.17 10.02
N ARG A 9 64.41 -20.52 10.04
CA ARG A 9 63.53 -21.31 9.15
C ARG A 9 62.06 -21.13 9.47
N ALA A 10 61.70 -21.05 10.75
CA ALA A 10 60.32 -20.74 11.17
C ALA A 10 59.91 -19.35 10.67
N GLN A 11 60.74 -18.33 10.88
CA GLN A 11 60.49 -16.97 10.38
C GLN A 11 60.38 -16.91 8.85
N GLN A 12 61.25 -17.62 8.13
CA GLN A 12 61.16 -17.71 6.67
C GLN A 12 59.84 -18.35 6.23
N THR A 13 59.39 -19.39 6.92
CA THR A 13 58.12 -20.08 6.63
C THR A 13 56.93 -19.16 6.91
N ASP A 14 56.96 -18.44 8.02
CA ASP A 14 55.93 -17.46 8.39
C ASP A 14 55.85 -16.31 7.38
N LEU A 15 56.99 -15.80 6.90
CA LEU A 15 57.02 -14.77 5.86
C LEU A 15 56.50 -15.28 4.52
N LEU A 16 56.88 -16.50 4.13
CA LEU A 16 56.39 -17.14 2.90
C LEU A 16 54.88 -17.47 2.97
N ALA A 17 54.33 -17.70 4.16
CA ALA A 17 52.90 -17.87 4.38
C ALA A 17 52.14 -16.54 4.50
N GLY A 18 52.80 -15.49 5.00
CA GLY A 18 52.21 -14.16 5.17
C GLY A 18 51.93 -13.45 3.85
N GLU A 19 52.83 -13.54 2.87
CA GLU A 19 52.64 -12.94 1.54
C GLU A 19 51.35 -13.42 0.82
N PRO A 20 51.09 -14.72 0.65
CA PRO A 20 49.85 -15.19 0.01
C PRO A 20 48.61 -14.87 0.85
N ALA A 21 48.70 -14.86 2.18
CA ALA A 21 47.58 -14.46 3.05
C ALA A 21 47.21 -12.98 2.86
N ILE A 22 48.19 -12.09 2.75
CA ILE A 22 47.96 -10.67 2.46
C ILE A 22 47.32 -10.50 1.08
N ARG A 23 47.81 -11.22 0.06
CA ARG A 23 47.24 -11.16 -1.30
C ARG A 23 45.78 -11.65 -1.33
N ASP A 24 45.45 -12.72 -0.61
CA ASP A 24 44.08 -13.21 -0.49
C ASP A 24 43.17 -12.17 0.19
N GLU A 25 43.63 -11.57 1.29
CA GLU A 25 42.86 -10.55 2.00
C GLU A 25 42.66 -9.27 1.16
N MET A 26 43.69 -8.86 0.40
CA MET A 26 43.57 -7.75 -0.55
C MET A 26 42.49 -8.04 -1.61
N ALA A 27 42.47 -9.24 -2.19
CA ALA A 27 41.45 -9.63 -3.17
C ALA A 27 40.04 -9.65 -2.55
N ARG A 28 39.91 -10.09 -1.30
CA ARG A 28 38.63 -10.03 -0.57
C ARG A 28 38.18 -8.59 -0.33
N LEU A 29 39.06 -7.70 0.09
CA LEU A 29 38.75 -6.28 0.30
C LEU A 29 38.35 -5.59 -1.00
N GLU A 30 38.98 -5.92 -2.13
CA GLU A 30 38.59 -5.43 -3.45
C GLU A 30 37.17 -5.89 -3.82
N ALA A 31 36.85 -7.16 -3.56
CA ALA A 31 35.52 -7.71 -3.77
C ALA A 31 34.46 -7.03 -2.88
N VAL A 32 34.74 -6.87 -1.59
CA VAL A 32 33.86 -6.13 -0.65
C VAL A 32 33.68 -4.69 -1.12
N GLY A 33 34.75 -4.02 -1.53
CA GLY A 33 34.69 -2.66 -2.07
C GLY A 33 33.81 -2.56 -3.33
N ALA A 34 33.89 -3.55 -4.22
CA ALA A 34 33.05 -3.62 -5.41
C ALA A 34 31.56 -3.78 -5.03
N VAL A 35 31.26 -4.64 -4.06
CA VAL A 35 29.89 -4.82 -3.54
C VAL A 35 29.37 -3.52 -2.91
N CYS A 36 30.15 -2.87 -2.04
CA CYS A 36 29.76 -1.61 -1.41
C CYS A 36 29.47 -0.52 -2.45
N ARG A 37 30.31 -0.39 -3.49
CA ARG A 37 30.07 0.56 -4.60
C ARG A 37 28.79 0.24 -5.36
N HIS A 38 28.54 -1.04 -5.65
CA HIS A 38 27.33 -1.46 -6.35
C HIS A 38 26.06 -1.16 -5.53
N VAL A 39 26.05 -1.52 -4.25
CA VAL A 39 24.92 -1.23 -3.34
C VAL A 39 24.71 0.28 -3.20
N SER A 40 25.78 1.05 -3.02
CA SER A 40 25.70 2.52 -2.94
C SER A 40 25.09 3.14 -4.19
N SER A 41 25.46 2.63 -5.38
CA SER A 41 24.88 3.08 -6.65
C SER A 41 23.39 2.75 -6.76
N ARG A 42 22.97 1.56 -6.30
CA ARG A 42 21.56 1.15 -6.31
C ARG A 42 20.71 2.02 -5.38
N VAL A 43 21.20 2.25 -4.16
CA VAL A 43 20.52 3.11 -3.18
C VAL A 43 20.41 4.54 -3.69
N ARG A 44 21.48 5.09 -4.27
CA ARG A 44 21.44 6.43 -4.87
C ARG A 44 20.41 6.52 -6.00
N SER A 45 20.38 5.55 -6.90
CA SER A 45 19.40 5.51 -7.99
C SER A 45 17.96 5.40 -7.46
N ALA A 46 17.72 4.58 -6.44
CA ALA A 46 16.41 4.46 -5.81
C ALA A 46 15.98 5.77 -5.11
N LEU A 47 16.91 6.46 -4.45
CA LEU A 47 16.65 7.76 -3.84
C LEU A 47 16.31 8.82 -4.89
N GLU A 48 17.11 8.92 -5.96
CA GLU A 48 16.85 9.85 -7.06
C GLU A 48 15.49 9.59 -7.73
N GLN A 49 15.11 8.32 -7.92
CA GLN A 49 13.79 7.96 -8.43
C GLN A 49 12.69 8.38 -7.45
N GLY A 50 12.85 8.08 -6.15
CA GLY A 50 11.89 8.47 -5.11
C GLY A 50 11.72 9.99 -5.01
N GLU A 51 12.80 10.76 -5.08
CA GLU A 51 12.76 12.23 -5.07
C GLU A 51 12.04 12.78 -6.30
N ARG A 52 12.27 12.20 -7.49
CA ARG A 52 11.55 12.58 -8.71
C ARG A 52 10.06 12.30 -8.58
N THR A 53 9.68 11.09 -8.15
CA THR A 53 8.28 10.74 -7.93
C THR A 53 7.63 11.64 -6.89
N LEU A 54 8.32 11.96 -5.79
CA LEU A 54 7.80 12.86 -4.76
C LEU A 54 7.61 14.29 -5.30
N ALA A 55 8.55 14.79 -6.10
CA ALA A 55 8.42 16.10 -6.73
C ALA A 55 7.24 16.15 -7.72
N GLU A 56 7.02 15.08 -8.49
CA GLU A 56 5.86 14.94 -9.37
C GLU A 56 4.54 14.90 -8.59
N LEU A 57 4.48 14.13 -7.50
CA LEU A 57 3.29 14.06 -6.64
C LEU A 57 2.98 15.41 -5.99
N ARG A 58 4.00 16.10 -5.44
CA ARG A 58 3.82 17.45 -4.87
C ARG A 58 3.32 18.46 -5.88
N ARG A 59 3.73 18.34 -7.15
CA ARG A 59 3.25 19.22 -8.23
C ARG A 59 1.78 18.96 -8.58
N LYS A 60 1.30 17.72 -8.44
CA LYS A 60 -0.11 17.37 -8.68
C LYS A 60 -1.05 17.92 -7.61
N GLY A 61 -0.52 18.26 -6.43
CA GLY A 61 -1.31 18.65 -5.28
C GLY A 61 -1.84 17.44 -4.51
N ASP A 62 -2.40 17.69 -3.34
CA ASP A 62 -3.04 16.64 -2.56
C ASP A 62 -4.35 16.21 -3.26
N PRO A 63 -4.67 14.91 -3.29
CA PRO A 63 -5.94 14.43 -3.82
C PRO A 63 -7.10 14.99 -3.00
N GLU A 64 -8.28 15.13 -3.61
CA GLU A 64 -9.48 15.51 -2.86
C GLU A 64 -9.80 14.47 -1.79
N VAL A 65 -10.44 14.90 -0.69
CA VAL A 65 -10.77 14.03 0.45
C VAL A 65 -11.61 12.82 -0.01
N ASP A 66 -12.48 13.02 -1.00
CA ASP A 66 -13.35 12.00 -1.56
C ASP A 66 -12.58 10.96 -2.40
N GLU A 67 -11.36 11.28 -2.86
CA GLU A 67 -10.49 10.37 -3.63
C GLU A 67 -9.52 9.57 -2.73
N LEU A 68 -9.46 9.89 -1.42
CA LEU A 68 -8.59 9.17 -0.48
C LEU A 68 -9.04 7.72 -0.26
N VAL A 69 -10.33 7.46 -0.39
CA VAL A 69 -10.91 6.12 -0.25
C VAL A 69 -11.00 5.45 -1.62
N CYS A 70 -9.89 4.89 -2.07
CA CYS A 70 -9.84 4.04 -3.25
C CYS A 70 -9.83 2.56 -2.85
N SER A 71 -10.78 1.79 -3.35
CA SER A 71 -10.79 0.34 -3.25
C SER A 71 -9.90 -0.33 -4.29
N THR A 72 -9.71 -1.64 -4.16
CA THR A 72 -8.83 -2.47 -5.01
C THR A 72 -9.34 -2.65 -6.45
N SER A 73 -10.62 -2.33 -6.71
CA SER A 73 -11.17 -2.32 -8.06
C SER A 73 -12.27 -1.27 -8.26
N ILE A 74 -12.56 -0.95 -9.52
CA ILE A 74 -13.64 -0.03 -9.92
C ILE A 74 -14.99 -0.47 -9.35
N VAL A 75 -15.28 -1.78 -9.40
CA VAL A 75 -16.54 -2.35 -8.89
C VAL A 75 -16.64 -2.21 -7.38
N HIS A 76 -15.53 -2.32 -6.64
CA HIS A 76 -15.56 -2.09 -5.20
C HIS A 76 -15.72 -0.60 -4.85
N ASN A 77 -15.15 0.33 -5.61
CA ASN A 77 -15.46 1.77 -5.45
C ASN A 77 -16.94 2.05 -5.67
N GLN A 78 -17.54 1.45 -6.69
CA GLN A 78 -18.97 1.53 -6.92
C GLN A 78 -19.78 0.97 -5.74
N LEU A 79 -19.34 -0.16 -5.17
CA LEU A 79 -19.99 -0.75 -3.99
C LEU A 79 -19.95 0.18 -2.79
N ILE A 80 -18.81 0.82 -2.50
CA ILE A 80 -18.67 1.79 -1.41
C ILE A 80 -19.68 2.93 -1.57
N ASN A 81 -19.76 3.52 -2.76
CA ASN A 81 -20.70 4.60 -3.05
C ASN A 81 -22.16 4.16 -2.91
N LEU A 82 -22.51 2.97 -3.41
CA LEU A 82 -23.87 2.44 -3.29
C LEU A 82 -24.29 2.23 -1.84
N VAL A 83 -23.38 1.71 -1.00
CA VAL A 83 -23.65 1.54 0.44
C VAL A 83 -23.76 2.89 1.13
N ALA A 84 -22.90 3.86 0.81
CA ALA A 84 -22.98 5.21 1.37
C ALA A 84 -24.33 5.87 1.01
N ASP A 85 -24.75 5.77 -0.24
CA ASP A 85 -26.03 6.30 -0.71
C ASP A 85 -27.23 5.61 -0.04
N ASP A 86 -27.20 4.29 0.14
CA ASP A 86 -28.27 3.54 0.83
C ASP A 86 -28.48 4.04 2.27
N ASN A 87 -27.39 4.24 3.00
CA ASN A 87 -27.42 4.81 4.36
C ASN A 87 -27.88 6.27 4.36
N ALA A 88 -27.40 7.08 3.42
CA ALA A 88 -27.81 8.49 3.30
C ALA A 88 -29.32 8.63 3.02
N ILE A 89 -29.90 7.72 2.23
CA ILE A 89 -31.34 7.66 2.00
C ILE A 89 -32.07 7.32 3.30
N GLU A 90 -31.60 6.34 4.08
CA GLU A 90 -32.21 5.97 5.36
C GLU A 90 -32.23 7.14 6.36
N ASP A 91 -31.10 7.86 6.49
CA ASP A 91 -31.00 9.07 7.30
C ASP A 91 -31.97 10.17 6.84
N THR A 92 -32.08 10.34 5.51
CA THR A 92 -33.00 11.32 4.93
C THR A 92 -34.45 10.96 5.24
N MET A 93 -34.85 9.69 5.07
CA MET A 93 -36.19 9.23 5.42
C MET A 93 -36.49 9.41 6.91
N TYR A 94 -35.53 9.13 7.78
CA TYR A 94 -35.65 9.35 9.23
C TYR A 94 -35.95 10.82 9.55
N HIS A 95 -35.21 11.76 8.95
CA HIS A 95 -35.43 13.18 9.17
C HIS A 95 -36.74 13.70 8.56
N LEU A 96 -37.16 13.17 7.41
CA LEU A 96 -38.46 13.47 6.83
C LEU A 96 -39.61 13.01 7.74
N HIS A 97 -39.50 11.82 8.32
CA HIS A 97 -40.49 11.32 9.27
C HIS A 97 -40.57 12.22 10.52
N ARG A 98 -39.43 12.67 11.04
CA ARG A 98 -39.39 13.64 12.14
C ARG A 98 -40.04 14.99 11.76
N ALA A 99 -39.81 15.46 10.53
CA ALA A 99 -40.40 16.71 10.04
C ALA A 99 -41.93 16.62 9.91
N LEU A 100 -42.46 15.48 9.46
CA LEU A 100 -43.90 15.20 9.45
C LEU A 100 -44.48 15.23 10.87
N ASN A 101 -43.89 14.47 11.80
CA ASN A 101 -44.36 14.40 13.19
C ASN A 101 -44.27 15.75 13.92
N GLY A 102 -43.32 16.60 13.52
CA GLY A 102 -43.17 17.96 14.03
C GLY A 102 -44.07 19.00 13.35
N GLY A 103 -44.96 18.60 12.43
CA GLY A 103 -45.86 19.50 11.70
C GLY A 103 -45.16 20.46 10.73
N ARG A 104 -43.89 20.20 10.38
CA ARG A 104 -43.10 21.03 9.45
C ARG A 104 -43.31 20.64 7.98
N MET A 105 -44.04 19.55 7.75
CA MET A 105 -44.33 18.97 6.44
C MET A 105 -45.71 18.32 6.48
N ASP A 106 -46.47 18.44 5.40
CA ASP A 106 -47.76 17.76 5.27
C ASP A 106 -47.61 16.28 4.85
N LEU A 107 -48.67 15.51 5.05
CA LEU A 107 -48.67 14.07 4.77
C LEU A 107 -48.52 13.77 3.28
N GLU A 108 -49.16 14.56 2.41
CA GLU A 108 -49.13 14.31 0.97
C GLU A 108 -47.72 14.43 0.40
N ARG A 109 -47.01 15.51 0.78
CA ARG A 109 -45.62 15.76 0.40
C ARG A 109 -44.70 14.68 0.97
N PHE A 110 -44.90 14.31 2.25
CA PHE A 110 -44.13 13.23 2.86
C PHE A 110 -44.25 11.92 2.07
N LEU A 111 -45.47 11.46 1.80
CA LEU A 111 -45.71 10.19 1.10
C LEU A 111 -45.10 10.20 -0.30
N ARG A 112 -45.21 11.34 -1.01
CA ARG A 112 -44.59 11.49 -2.33
C ARG A 112 -43.07 11.39 -2.27
N THR A 113 -42.44 12.10 -1.34
CA THR A 113 -40.97 12.10 -1.20
C THR A 113 -40.43 10.75 -0.72
N ILE A 114 -41.06 10.13 0.28
CA ILE A 114 -40.65 8.80 0.78
C ILE A 114 -40.72 7.75 -0.32
N ARG A 115 -41.78 7.78 -1.14
CA ARG A 115 -41.91 6.82 -2.24
C ARG A 115 -40.75 6.92 -3.23
N VAL A 116 -40.38 8.13 -3.65
CA VAL A 116 -39.25 8.35 -4.57
C VAL A 116 -37.94 7.85 -3.97
N LEU A 117 -37.67 8.18 -2.70
CA LEU A 117 -36.48 7.73 -1.99
C LEU A 117 -36.45 6.20 -1.83
N ALA A 118 -37.60 5.56 -1.58
CA ALA A 118 -37.69 4.11 -1.42
C ALA A 118 -37.47 3.36 -2.73
N GLU A 119 -38.01 3.90 -3.84
CA GLU A 119 -37.74 3.38 -5.18
C GLU A 119 -36.25 3.49 -5.53
N GLU A 120 -35.61 4.61 -5.21
CA GLU A 120 -34.17 4.79 -5.39
C GLU A 120 -33.36 3.81 -4.52
N GLN A 121 -33.70 3.70 -3.23
CA GLN A 121 -33.05 2.78 -2.28
C GLN A 121 -33.11 1.33 -2.77
N PHE A 122 -34.29 0.91 -3.24
CA PHE A 122 -34.49 -0.43 -3.79
C PHE A 122 -33.52 -0.72 -4.95
N MET A 123 -33.39 0.22 -5.89
CA MET A 123 -32.49 0.05 -7.03
C MET A 123 -31.02 -0.02 -6.61
N LYS A 124 -30.61 0.76 -5.61
CA LYS A 124 -29.24 0.70 -5.06
C LYS A 124 -28.97 -0.64 -4.39
N ARG A 125 -29.90 -1.13 -3.55
CA ARG A 125 -29.78 -2.43 -2.88
C ARG A 125 -29.75 -3.60 -3.86
N ALA A 126 -30.59 -3.57 -4.90
CA ALA A 126 -30.56 -4.58 -5.96
C ALA A 126 -29.20 -4.62 -6.69
N LEU A 127 -28.58 -3.45 -6.90
CA LEU A 127 -27.25 -3.39 -7.50
C LEU A 127 -26.15 -3.85 -6.56
N ILE A 128 -26.23 -3.52 -5.27
CA ILE A 128 -25.33 -4.05 -4.22
C ILE A 128 -25.37 -5.58 -4.22
N GLU A 129 -26.57 -6.17 -4.17
CA GLU A 129 -26.75 -7.63 -4.18
C GLU A 129 -26.14 -8.25 -5.45
N LYS A 130 -26.37 -7.65 -6.61
CA LYS A 130 -25.79 -8.12 -7.88
C LYS A 130 -24.27 -8.06 -7.89
N ILE A 131 -23.69 -6.98 -7.36
CA ILE A 131 -22.24 -6.83 -7.24
C ILE A 131 -21.67 -7.91 -6.29
N GLN A 132 -22.29 -8.11 -5.12
CA GLN A 132 -21.85 -9.11 -4.14
C GLN A 132 -21.95 -10.55 -4.67
N GLN A 133 -22.97 -10.86 -5.48
CA GLN A 133 -23.09 -12.17 -6.14
C GLN A 133 -22.09 -12.35 -7.28
N GLY A 134 -21.75 -11.28 -7.99
CA GLY A 134 -20.84 -11.29 -9.14
C GLY A 134 -19.36 -11.18 -8.76
N ILE A 135 -19.04 -10.70 -7.56
CA ILE A 135 -17.67 -10.71 -7.03
C ILE A 135 -17.41 -12.10 -6.44
N PRO A 136 -16.48 -12.90 -7.00
CA PRO A 136 -15.98 -14.05 -6.28
C PRO A 136 -15.34 -13.53 -5.00
N MET A 137 -15.89 -13.92 -3.84
CA MET A 137 -15.29 -13.62 -2.55
C MET A 137 -13.88 -14.22 -2.55
N GLU A 138 -12.84 -13.42 -2.79
CA GLU A 138 -11.45 -13.77 -2.51
C GLU A 138 -11.32 -13.92 -0.98
N GLY A 139 -11.74 -15.08 -0.48
CA GLY A 139 -11.97 -15.30 0.94
C GLY A 139 -11.74 -16.74 1.41
N THR A 140 -11.23 -17.62 0.56
CA THR A 140 -10.47 -18.81 0.98
C THR A 140 -9.08 -18.73 0.39
N LEU A 141 -8.26 -17.83 0.94
CA LEU A 141 -6.82 -17.85 0.73
C LEU A 141 -6.29 -19.24 1.14
N PRO A 142 -5.66 -20.02 0.25
CA PRO A 142 -5.23 -21.40 0.51
C PRO A 142 -3.94 -21.51 1.32
N TYR A 143 -3.57 -20.48 2.08
CA TYR A 143 -2.37 -20.49 2.92
C TYR A 143 -2.75 -20.14 4.35
N SER A 144 -3.13 -21.18 5.09
CA SER A 144 -3.02 -21.30 6.55
C SER A 144 -2.36 -22.63 6.85
#